data_AF-A0A2P5K6P7-F1
#
_entry.id   AF-A0A2P5K6P7-F1
#
_cell.length_a   1.000
_cell.length_b   1.000
_cell.length_c   1.000
_cell.angle_alpha   90.00
_cell.angle_beta   90.00
_cell.angle_gamma   90.00
#
_symmetry.space_group_name_H-M   'P 1'
#
loop_
_entity.id
_entity.type
_entity.pdbx_description
1 polymer ?
#
loop_
_entity_poly.entity_id
_entity_poly.type
_entity_poly.pdbx_seq_one_letter_code
_entity_poly.pdbx_strand_id
1 'polypeptide(L)'
;MREATLVAIALPVLCEVAWNLSRGYKLAAEDIANAIAVLVEADNVEVDRGGVDAGLAMLRAGGDFADGVIAYEGLALGAEVFTTFDKKAVAILKKHSSIRTRLLS
;
A
#
# COMPACT_ATOMS: atom_id res chain seq x y z
N MET A 1 7.43 13.67 17.13
CA MET A 1 5.96 13.50 17.12
C MET A 1 5.27 14.31 18.21
N ARG A 2 5.65 14.20 19.50
CA ARG A 2 4.87 14.78 20.61
C ARG A 2 4.72 16.31 20.64
N GLU A 3 5.52 17.05 19.87
CA GLU A 3 5.41 18.52 19.75
C GLU A 3 5.06 18.99 18.32
N ALA A 4 4.91 18.05 17.37
CA ALA A 4 4.55 18.41 16.02
C ALA A 4 3.03 18.63 15.92
N THR A 5 2.61 19.78 15.42
CA THR A 5 1.21 20.05 15.11
C THR A 5 0.71 19.25 13.91
N LEU A 6 1.62 18.85 13.02
CA LEU A 6 1.35 18.02 11.85
C LEU A 6 2.53 17.11 11.53
N VAL A 7 2.24 15.86 11.19
CA VAL A 7 3.17 14.85 10.69
C VAL A 7 2.65 14.37 9.34
N ALA A 8 3.20 14.91 8.25
CA ALA A 8 2.89 14.42 6.91
C ALA A 8 3.71 13.16 6.60
N ILE A 9 3.05 12.07 6.20
CA ILE A 9 3.71 10.83 5.79
C ILE A 9 3.33 10.55 4.33
N ALA A 10 4.33 10.60 3.45
CA ALA A 10 4.14 10.30 2.04
C ALA A 10 3.97 8.79 1.81
N LEU A 11 3.18 8.40 0.81
CA LEU A 11 2.98 6.99 0.45
C LEU A 11 4.29 6.20 0.25
N PRO A 12 5.35 6.74 -0.39
CA PRO A 12 6.63 6.03 -0.51
C PRO A 12 7.23 5.64 0.85
N VAL A 13 7.05 6.46 1.89
CA VAL A 13 7.53 6.15 3.24
C VAL A 13 6.79 4.94 3.80
N LEU A 14 5.47 4.85 3.59
CA LEU A 14 4.68 3.70 4.03
C LEU A 14 5.00 2.43 3.24
N CYS A 15 5.30 2.54 1.94
CA CYS A 15 5.82 1.43 1.13
C CYS A 15 7.13 0.90 1.72
N GLU A 16 8.10 1.76 2.03
CA GLU A 16 9.37 1.37 2.65
C GLU A 16 9.17 0.76 4.05
N VAL A 17 8.26 1.31 4.86
CA VAL A 17 7.91 0.73 6.16
C VAL A 17 7.36 -0.69 6.00
N ALA A 18 6.40 -0.90 5.11
CA ALA A 18 5.82 -2.22 4.85
C ALA A 18 6.89 -3.21 4.34
N TRP A 19 7.76 -2.76 3.43
CA TRP A 19 8.86 -3.57 2.91
C TRP A 19 9.86 -3.95 4.00
N ASN A 20 10.27 -3.00 4.84
CA ASN A 20 11.24 -3.25 5.90
C ASN A 20 10.68 -4.17 6.98
N LEU A 21 9.42 -3.98 7.39
CA LEU A 21 8.77 -4.85 8.38
C LEU A 21 8.55 -6.28 7.86
N SER A 22 8.24 -6.44 6.57
CA SER A 22 8.05 -7.76 5.96
C SER A 22 9.37 -8.47 5.64
N ARG A 23 10.38 -7.76 5.13
CA ARG A 23 11.66 -8.35 4.69
C ARG A 23 12.73 -8.37 5.77
N GLY A 24 12.92 -7.25 6.46
CA GLY A 24 13.91 -7.09 7.52
C GLY A 24 13.48 -7.80 8.80
N TYR A 25 12.27 -7.50 9.28
CA TYR A 25 11.76 -8.01 10.55
C TYR A 25 10.89 -9.27 10.43
N LYS A 26 10.49 -9.65 9.21
CA LYS A 26 9.69 -10.86 8.92
C LYS A 26 8.37 -10.93 9.70
N LEU A 27 7.74 -9.78 9.93
CA LEU A 27 6.44 -9.71 10.58
C LEU A 27 5.33 -10.23 9.66
N ALA A 28 4.23 -10.70 10.25
CA ALA A 28 3.07 -11.13 9.47
C ALA A 28 2.39 -9.94 8.79
N ALA A 29 1.81 -10.16 7.61
CA ALA A 29 1.14 -9.11 6.84
C ALA A 29 0.03 -8.42 7.64
N GLU A 30 -0.71 -9.17 8.46
CA GLU A 30 -1.77 -8.65 9.34
C GLU A 30 -1.20 -7.70 10.41
N ASP A 31 -0.06 -8.05 11.03
CA ASP A 31 0.60 -7.21 12.03
C ASP A 31 1.11 -5.91 11.39
N ILE A 32 1.67 -5.99 10.17
CA ILE A 32 2.13 -4.83 9.41
C ILE A 32 0.94 -3.93 9.06
N ALA A 33 -0.15 -4.50 8.55
CA ALA A 33 -1.35 -3.76 8.19
C ALA A 33 -1.95 -3.05 9.42
N ASN A 34 -2.00 -3.72 10.57
CA ASN A 34 -2.50 -3.14 11.82
C ASN A 34 -1.58 -2.04 12.34
N ALA A 35 -0.25 -2.21 12.26
CA ALA A 35 0.70 -1.17 12.65
C ALA A 35 0.57 0.10 11.78
N ILE A 36 0.43 -0.06 10.46
CA ILE A 36 0.21 1.06 9.54
C ILE A 36 -1.14 1.72 9.82
N ALA A 37 -2.21 0.96 9.99
CA ALA A 37 -3.53 1.49 10.32
C ALA A 37 -3.50 2.32 11.61
N VAL A 38 -2.90 1.80 12.69
CA VAL A 38 -2.77 2.54 13.96
C VAL A 38 -1.93 3.80 13.80
N LEU A 39 -0.85 3.75 13.01
CA LEU A 39 0.01 4.91 12.76
C LEU A 39 -0.74 6.04 12.06
N VAL A 40 -1.51 5.72 11.01
CA VAL A 40 -2.20 6.76 10.23
C VAL A 40 -3.41 7.32 10.95
N GLU A 41 -4.02 6.60 11.90
CA GLU A 41 -5.14 7.10 12.71
C GLU A 41 -4.73 8.08 13.81
N ALA A 42 -3.44 8.39 13.98
CA ALA A 42 -3.02 9.40 14.95
C ALA A 42 -3.50 10.81 14.55
N ASP A 43 -4.00 11.57 15.53
CA ASP A 43 -4.69 12.86 15.32
C ASP A 43 -3.89 13.93 14.56
N ASN A 44 -2.56 13.85 14.56
CA ASN A 44 -1.69 14.80 13.88
C ASN A 44 -1.01 14.20 12.64
N VAL A 45 -1.45 13.05 12.15
CA VAL A 45 -0.88 12.39 10.96
C VAL A 45 -1.74 12.65 9.73
N GLU A 46 -1.11 13.21 8.70
CA GLU A 46 -1.73 13.41 7.39
C GLU A 46 -1.06 12.53 6.34
N VAL A 47 -1.91 11.86 5.55
CA VAL A 47 -1.53 10.89 4.51
C VAL A 47 -2.52 10.96 3.34
N ASP A 48 -2.15 10.43 2.19
CA ASP A 48 -3.13 10.06 1.17
C ASP A 48 -3.91 8.83 1.65
N ARG A 49 -5.09 9.05 2.22
CA ARG A 49 -5.93 8.00 2.79
C ARG A 49 -6.33 6.94 1.76
N GLY A 50 -6.65 7.34 0.53
CA GLY A 50 -7.03 6.39 -0.52
C GLY A 50 -5.85 5.49 -0.92
N GLY A 51 -4.64 6.05 -1.01
CA GLY A 51 -3.43 5.27 -1.25
C GLY A 51 -3.13 4.30 -0.10
N VAL A 52 -3.30 4.75 1.15
CA VAL A 52 -3.11 3.89 2.33
C VAL A 52 -4.12 2.75 2.35
N ASP A 53 -5.41 3.03 2.15
CA ASP A 53 -6.46 2.01 2.14
C ASP A 53 -6.23 0.97 1.05
N ALA A 54 -5.80 1.39 -0.14
CA ALA A 54 -5.44 0.49 -1.24
C ALA A 54 -4.25 -0.41 -0.88
N GLY A 55 -3.20 0.15 -0.26
CA GLY A 55 -2.05 -0.61 0.22
C GLY A 55 -2.41 -1.60 1.33
N LEU A 56 -3.25 -1.20 2.29
CA LEU A 56 -3.73 -2.06 3.36
C LEU A 56 -4.60 -3.21 2.83
N ALA A 57 -5.48 -2.94 1.87
CA ALA A 57 -6.28 -3.97 1.21
C ALA A 57 -5.39 -4.98 0.48
N MET A 58 -4.33 -4.51 -0.19
CA MET A 58 -3.36 -5.36 -0.87
C MET A 58 -2.58 -6.25 0.11
N LEU A 59 -2.08 -5.70 1.23
CA LEU A 59 -1.42 -6.47 2.30
C LEU A 59 -2.33 -7.57 2.87
N ARG A 60 -3.58 -7.23 3.20
CA ARG A 60 -4.55 -8.19 3.77
C ARG A 60 -4.95 -9.29 2.80
N ALA A 61 -4.90 -9.01 1.49
CA ALA A 61 -5.05 -10.02 0.45
C ALA A 61 -3.78 -10.87 0.22
N GLY A 62 -2.72 -10.63 1.00
CA GLY A 62 -1.44 -11.31 0.94
C GLY A 62 -0.46 -10.73 -0.08
N GLY A 63 -0.75 -9.57 -0.68
CA GLY A 63 0.12 -8.88 -1.63
C GLY A 63 1.16 -8.00 -0.96
N ASP A 64 1.83 -7.16 -1.75
CA ASP A 64 2.72 -6.09 -1.26
C ASP A 64 1.92 -4.79 -1.11
N PHE A 65 2.14 -4.03 -0.03
CA PHE A 65 1.52 -2.72 0.16
C PHE A 65 1.74 -1.80 -1.05
N ALA A 66 2.96 -1.82 -1.60
CA ALA A 66 3.35 -0.96 -2.71
C ALA A 66 2.53 -1.24 -3.99
N ASP A 67 2.17 -2.49 -4.27
CA ASP A 67 1.36 -2.82 -5.45
C ASP A 67 -0.03 -2.18 -5.37
N GLY A 68 -0.62 -2.13 -4.16
CA GLY A 68 -1.91 -1.49 -3.92
C GLY A 68 -1.84 0.01 -4.13
N VAL A 69 -0.80 0.65 -3.57
CA VAL A 69 -0.51 2.08 -3.76
C VAL A 69 -0.34 2.43 -5.23
N ILE A 70 0.52 1.70 -5.95
CA ILE A 70 0.81 1.98 -7.37
C ILE A 70 -0.44 1.80 -8.23
N ALA A 71 -1.26 0.78 -7.95
CA ALA A 71 -2.52 0.58 -8.67
C ALA A 71 -3.51 1.72 -8.41
N TYR A 72 -3.62 2.20 -7.16
CA TYR A 72 -4.47 3.33 -6.80
C TYR A 72 -4.00 4.64 -7.44
N GLU A 73 -2.72 5.00 -7.31
CA GLU A 73 -2.18 6.22 -7.90
C GLU A 73 -2.30 6.19 -9.43
N GLY A 74 -2.07 5.03 -10.05
CA GLY A 74 -2.32 4.83 -11.47
C GLY A 74 -3.76 5.15 -11.86
N LEU A 75 -4.75 4.56 -11.17
CA LEU A 75 -6.17 4.84 -11.39
C LEU A 75 -6.50 6.33 -11.23
N ALA A 76 -5.98 6.97 -10.17
CA ALA A 76 -6.20 8.39 -9.89
C ALA A 76 -5.65 9.29 -11.02
N LEU A 77 -4.58 8.86 -11.70
CA LEU A 77 -4.00 9.54 -12.86
C LEU A 77 -4.65 9.16 -14.20
N GLY A 78 -5.69 8.33 -14.18
CA GLY A 78 -6.41 7.87 -15.39
C GLY A 78 -5.76 6.68 -16.09
N ALA A 79 -4.88 5.93 -15.42
CA ALA A 79 -4.32 4.71 -15.99
C ALA A 79 -5.38 3.62 -16.11
N GLU A 80 -5.42 2.97 -17.27
CA GLU A 80 -6.36 1.87 -17.53
C GLU A 80 -5.74 0.49 -17.24
N VAL A 81 -4.41 0.39 -17.19
CA VAL A 81 -3.68 -0.87 -17.08
C VAL A 81 -2.53 -0.77 -16.07
N PHE A 82 -2.59 -1.59 -15.01
CA PHE A 82 -1.48 -1.86 -14.11
C PHE A 82 -0.57 -2.93 -14.73
N THR A 83 0.72 -2.62 -14.85
CA THR A 83 1.69 -3.51 -15.49
C THR A 83 2.80 -3.90 -14.51
N THR A 84 3.09 -5.19 -14.35
CA THR A 84 4.07 -5.69 -13.37
C THR A 84 4.72 -7.00 -13.84
N PHE A 85 5.87 -7.35 -13.28
CA PHE A 85 6.48 -8.68 -13.39
C PHE A 85 5.97 -9.64 -12.29
N ASP A 86 5.24 -9.14 -11.30
CA ASP A 86 4.74 -9.93 -10.17
C ASP A 86 3.40 -10.62 -10.52
N LYS A 87 3.45 -11.95 -10.66
CA LYS A 87 2.28 -12.80 -10.91
C LYS A 87 1.25 -12.73 -9.78
N LYS A 88 1.69 -12.60 -8.53
CA LYS A 88 0.85 -12.52 -7.34
C LYS A 88 0.10 -11.20 -7.31
N ALA A 89 0.78 -10.09 -7.62
CA ALA A 89 0.15 -8.78 -7.71
C ALA A 89 -0.99 -8.77 -8.75
N VAL A 90 -0.74 -9.33 -9.94
CA VAL A 90 -1.77 -9.52 -10.97
C VAL A 90 -2.96 -10.35 -10.45
N ALA A 91 -2.69 -11.47 -9.77
CA ALA A 91 -3.74 -12.36 -9.28
C ALA A 91 -4.62 -11.70 -8.21
N ILE A 92 -4.05 -10.88 -7.34
CA ILE A 92 -4.77 -10.17 -6.28
C ILE A 92 -5.57 -9.00 -6.87
N LEU A 93 -4.93 -8.16 -7.69
CA LEU A 93 -5.59 -6.98 -8.27
C LEU A 93 -6.76 -7.37 -9.17
N LYS A 94 -6.69 -8.49 -9.90
CA LYS A 94 -7.84 -9.02 -10.67
C LYS A 94 -9.06 -9.37 -9.81
N LYS A 95 -8.87 -9.69 -8.52
CA LYS A 95 -9.94 -10.07 -7.61
C LYS A 95 -10.49 -8.88 -6.82
N HIS A 96 -9.64 -7.89 -6.53
CA HIS A 96 -9.92 -6.85 -5.54
C HIS A 96 -9.85 -5.42 -6.08
N SER A 97 -9.49 -5.22 -7.36
CA SER A 97 -9.42 -3.91 -8.00
C SER A 97 -10.17 -3.89 -9.34
N SER A 98 -10.57 -2.71 -9.78
CA SER A 98 -11.18 -2.47 -11.10
C SER A 98 -10.15 -2.24 -12.21
N ILE A 99 -8.87 -2.04 -11.87
CA ILE A 99 -7.82 -1.79 -12.88
C ILE A 99 -7.53 -3.04 -13.70
N ARG A 100 -7.38 -2.89 -15.03
CA ARG A 100 -6.90 -4.02 -15.86
C ARG A 100 -5.45 -4.31 -15.51
N THR A 101 -5.06 -5.57 -15.50
CA THR A 101 -3.68 -5.96 -15.14
C THR A 101 -2.97 -6.61 -16.33
N ARG A 102 -1.69 -6.30 -16.53
CA ARG A 102 -0.81 -6.96 -17.51
C ARG A 102 0.45 -7.49 -16.82
N LEU A 103 0.67 -8.80 -16.96
CA LEU A 103 1.95 -9.41 -16.56
C LEU A 103 2.99 -9.19 -17.66
N LEU A 104 4.15 -8.67 -17.30
CA LEU A 104 5.34 -8.63 -18.15
C LEU A 104 6.16 -9.91 -17.94
N SER A 105 6.62 -10.47 -19.06
CA SER A 105 7.46 -11.66 -19.15
C SER A 105 8.93 -11.30 -19.07
#